data_AF-A0A3C1NZR1-F1
#
_entry.id   AF-A0A3C1NZR1-F1
#
_cell.length_a   1.000
_cell.length_b   1.000
_cell.length_c   1.000
_cell.angle_alpha   90.00
_cell.angle_beta   90.00
_cell.angle_gamma   90.00
#
_symmetry.space_group_name_H-M   'P 1'
#
loop_
_entity.id
_entity.type
_entity.pdbx_description
1 polymer ?
#
loop_
_entity_poly.entity_id
_entity_poly.type
_entity_poly.pdbx_seq_one_letter_code
_entity_poly.pdbx_strand_id
1 'polypeptide(L)' 'HTVGELITRSEADLLDIRNFGAKSIDEVKVKLAGLGLALKDSPPGFDPGAAVYYSDEDDDLAYAEDEQL' A
#
# COMPACT_ATOMS: atom_id res chain seq x y z
N HIS A 1 -9.00 -1.02 17.28
CA HIS A 1 -8.07 -1.15 16.15
C HIS A 1 -7.63 -2.59 16.02
N THR A 2 -8.42 -3.38 15.30
CA THR A 2 -8.06 -4.76 14.93
C THR A 2 -7.85 -4.86 13.42
N VAL A 3 -7.15 -5.90 12.97
CA VAL A 3 -6.99 -6.19 11.53
C VAL A 3 -8.36 -6.42 10.86
N GLY A 4 -9.33 -6.96 11.60
CA GLY A 4 -10.71 -7.13 11.13
C GLY A 4 -11.44 -5.80 10.86
N GLU A 5 -11.15 -4.75 11.63
CA GLU A 5 -11.67 -3.41 11.34
C GLU A 5 -11.03 -2.83 10.07
N LEU A 6 -9.74 -3.10 9.84
CA LEU A 6 -8.99 -2.58 8.69
C LEU A 6 -9.52 -3.08 7.35
N ILE A 7 -9.83 -4.38 7.24
CA ILE A 7 -10.35 -4.99 5.99
C ILE A 7 -11.74 -4.46 5.60
N THR A 8 -12.49 -3.87 6.54
CA THR A 8 -13.81 -3.30 6.27
C THR A 8 -13.77 -1.86 5.77
N ARG A 9 -12.60 -1.21 5.83
CA ARG A 9 -12.39 0.17 5.39
C ARG A 9 -12.02 0.18 3.90
N SER A 10 -12.41 1.24 3.21
CA SER A 10 -11.96 1.50 1.84
C SER A 10 -10.56 2.12 1.84
N GLU A 11 -9.88 2.05 0.71
CA GLU A 11 -8.63 2.79 0.48
C GLU A 11 -8.84 4.31 0.61
N ALA A 12 -9.97 4.84 0.14
CA ALA A 12 -10.32 6.25 0.30
C ALA A 12 -10.47 6.64 1.77
N ASP A 13 -11.14 5.81 2.58
CA ASP A 13 -11.28 6.03 4.02
C ASP A 13 -9.93 6.02 4.76
N LEU A 14 -8.94 5.30 4.21
CA LEU A 14 -7.59 5.29 4.74
C LEU A 14 -6.84 6.55 4.32
N LEU A 15 -6.96 6.99 3.06
CA LEU A 15 -6.36 8.25 2.56
C LEU A 15 -6.85 9.50 3.29
N ASP A 16 -8.09 9.49 3.80
CA ASP A 16 -8.64 10.60 4.59
C ASP A 16 -8.02 10.71 6.00
N ILE A 17 -7.29 9.69 6.47
CA ILE A 17 -6.60 9.73 7.76
C ILE A 17 -5.29 10.51 7.58
N ARG A 18 -5.11 11.55 8.39
CA ARG A 18 -4.00 12.52 8.29
C ARG A 18 -2.58 11.93 8.21
N ASN A 19 -2.37 10.71 8.70
CA ASN A 19 -1.06 10.02 8.71
C ASN A 19 -0.99 8.82 7.74
N PHE A 20 -1.99 8.65 6.88
CA PHE A 20 -2.02 7.59 5.88
C PHE A 20 -1.80 8.21 4.50
N GLY A 21 -0.67 7.87 3.89
CA GLY A 21 -0.40 8.18 2.48
C GLY A 21 -0.50 6.92 1.62
N ALA A 22 -0.34 7.08 0.30
CA ALA A 22 -0.35 5.98 -0.66
C ALA A 22 0.61 4.84 -0.26
N LYS A 23 1.84 5.17 0.13
CA LYS A 23 2.84 4.19 0.61
C LYS A 23 2.35 3.36 1.80
N SER A 24 1.75 3.99 2.80
CA SER A 24 1.21 3.28 3.99
C SER A 24 0.05 2.35 3.63
N ILE A 25 -0.74 2.70 2.61
CA ILE A 25 -1.83 1.87 2.12
C ILE A 25 -1.28 0.66 1.37
N ASP A 26 -0.28 0.86 0.51
CA ASP A 26 0.33 -0.24 -0.23
C ASP A 26 1.00 -1.23 0.73
N GLU A 27 1.73 -0.75 1.73
CA GLU A 27 2.27 -1.61 2.80
C GLU A 27 1.18 -2.43 3.51
N VAL A 28 0.02 -1.83 3.77
CA VAL A 28 -1.13 -2.52 4.37
C VAL A 28 -1.69 -3.58 3.43
N LYS A 29 -1.87 -3.25 2.14
CA LYS A 29 -2.35 -4.20 1.12
C LYS A 29 -1.44 -5.41 1.00
N VAL A 30 -0.11 -5.20 0.97
CA VAL A 30 0.89 -6.27 0.91
C VAL A 30 0.83 -7.16 2.15
N LYS A 31 0.71 -6.57 3.34
CA LYS A 31 0.59 -7.35 4.60
C LYS A 31 -0.71 -8.14 4.67
N LEU A 32 -1.83 -7.57 4.22
CA LEU A 32 -3.12 -8.27 4.16
C LEU A 32 -3.10 -9.41 3.15
N ALA A 33 -2.48 -9.19 2.00
CA ALA A 33 -2.29 -10.20 0.96
C ALA A 33 -1.50 -11.42 1.44
N GLY A 34 -0.44 -11.22 2.22
CA GLY A 34 0.31 -12.31 2.84
C GLY A 34 -0.53 -13.19 3.79
N LEU A 35 -1.68 -12.68 4.24
CA LEU A 35 -2.65 -13.37 5.08
C LEU A 35 -3.87 -13.90 4.28
N GLY A 36 -3.88 -13.74 2.95
CA GLY A 36 -5.03 -14.07 2.10
C GLY A 36 -6.23 -13.13 2.28
N LEU A 37 -5.99 -11.93 2.80
CA LEU A 37 -6.99 -10.89 3.04
C LEU A 37 -6.82 -9.73 2.06
N ALA A 38 -7.86 -8.94 1.88
CA ALA A 38 -7.85 -7.73 1.06
C ALA A 38 -8.71 -6.63 1.70
N LEU A 39 -8.44 -5.38 1.31
CA LEU A 39 -9.31 -4.25 1.65
C LEU A 39 -10.62 -4.33 0.87
N LYS A 40 -11.66 -3.68 1.39
CA LYS A 40 -13.02 -3.71 0.84
C LYS A 40 -13.11 -3.31 -0.65
N ASP A 41 -12.34 -2.31 -1.07
CA ASP A 41 -12.37 -1.78 -2.45
C ASP A 41 -11.17 -2.26 -3.29
N SER A 42 -10.49 -3.33 -2.87
CA SER A 42 -9.42 -3.91 -3.68
C SER A 42 -10.00 -4.46 -4.98
N PRO A 43 -9.44 -4.09 -6.16
CA PRO A 43 -9.92 -4.60 -7.43
C PRO A 43 -9.90 -6.14 -7.48
N PRO A 44 -10.90 -6.79 -8.10
CA PRO A 44 -10.86 -8.23 -8.32
C PRO A 44 -9.67 -8.58 -9.22
N GLY A 45 -8.76 -9.41 -8.71
CA GLY A 45 -7.50 -9.74 -9.39
C GLY A 45 -6.34 -8.79 -9.08
N PHE A 46 -6.45 -7.96 -8.03
CA PHE A 46 -5.29 -7.25 -7.47
C PHE A 46 -4.21 -8.29 -7.09
N ASP A 47 -3.11 -8.30 -7.83
CA ASP A 47 -1.93 -9.10 -7.51
C ASP A 47 -0.96 -8.25 -6.66
N PRO A 48 -0.93 -8.47 -5.34
CA PRO A 48 -0.05 -7.76 -4.43
C PRO A 48 1.43 -8.09 -4.72
N GLY A 49 1.73 -9.25 -5.32
CA GLY A 49 3.09 -9.60 -5.73
C GLY A 49 3.63 -8.70 -6.84
N ALA A 50 2.75 -8.20 -7.72
CA ALA A 50 3.12 -7.20 -8.72
C ALA A 50 3.40 -5.83 -8.07
N ALA A 51 2.59 -5.42 -7.09
CA ALA A 51 2.78 -4.14 -6.39
C ALA A 51 4.09 -4.07 -5.59
N VAL A 52 4.49 -5.18 -4.94
CA VAL A 52 5.78 -5.28 -4.22
C VAL A 52 6.97 -5.15 -5.18
N TYR A 53 6.88 -5.75 -6.36
CA TYR A 53 7.94 -5.67 -7.38
C TYR A 53 8.20 -4.22 -7.81
N TYR A 54 7.14 -3.42 -7.97
CA TYR A 54 7.30 -2.00 -8.31
C TYR A 54 7.75 -1.15 -7.12
N SER A 55 7.37 -1.49 -5.87
CA SER A 55 7.72 -0.67 -4.72
C SER A 55 9.18 -0.84 -4.24
N ASP A 56 9.75 -2.04 -4.38
CA ASP A 56 11.14 -2.30 -3.96
C ASP A 56 12.17 -1.70 -4.95
N GLU A 57 11.81 -1.51 -6.23
CA GLU A 57 12.70 -0.90 -7.24
C GLU A 57 12.62 0.65 -7.27
N ASP A 58 11.47 1.25 -6.93
CA ASP A 58 11.28 2.71 -6.97
C ASP A 58 11.68 3.44 -5.65
N ASP A 59 11.64 2.79 -4.48
CA ASP A 59 11.98 3.44 -3.20
C ASP A 59 13.50 3.69 -3.04
N ASP A 60 14.33 2.88 -3.72
CA ASP A 60 15.79 3.07 -3.81
C ASP A 60 16.20 4.09 -4.89
N LEU A 61 15.32 4.42 -5.84
CA LEU A 61 15.57 5.40 -6.91
C LEU A 61 14.99 6.79 -6.60
N ALA A 62 14.04 6.91 -5.67
CA ALA A 62 13.43 8.19 -5.30
C ALA A 62 14.33 9.14 -4.47
N TYR A 63 15.53 8.72 -4.07
CA TYR A 63 16.49 9.53 -3.29
C TYR A 63 17.78 9.91 -4.03
N ALA A 64 17.94 9.57 -5.31
CA ALA A 64 19.20 9.72 -6.05
C ALA A 64 19.21 10.76 -7.19
N GLU A 65 18.25 11.68 -7.27
CA GLU A 65 18.28 12.80 -8.22
C GLU A 65 17.99 14.14 -7.53
N ASP A 66 18.97 14.72 -6.80
CA ASP A 66 19.04 16.19 -6.71
C ASP A 66 20.42 16.78 -6.31
N GLU A 67 21.53 16.08 -6.56
CA GLU A 67 22.88 16.66 -6.38
C GLU A 67 23.77 16.56 -7.64
N GLN A 68 23.33 17.16 -8.75
CA GLN A 68 24.23 17.49 -9.86
C GLN A 68 23.98 18.91 -10.38
N LEU A 69 24.67 19.89 -9.79
CA LEU A 69 24.96 21.18 -10.41
C LEU A 69 26.36 21.66 -10.03
#